data_AF-A0A497HNK0-F1
#
_entry.id   AF-A0A497HNK0-F1
#
_cell.length_a   1.000
_cell.length_b   1.000
_cell.length_c   1.000
_cell.angle_alpha   90.00
_cell.angle_beta   90.00
_cell.angle_gamma   90.00
#
_symmetry.space_group_name_H-M   'P 1'
#
loop_
_entity.id
_entity.type
_entity.pdbx_description
1 polymer ?
#
loop_
_entity_poly.entity_id
_entity_poly.type
_entity_poly.pdbx_seq_one_letter_code
_entity_poly.pdbx_strand_id
1 'polypeptide(L)'
;MKTYRVLIGVIAVAVILTASLYLFFRSGDGEVKFSIKPKEVDLMADLEVGAIDYLFIYRSVAEQHGTAFVELPDEINLSNITYADSYSKVTVRRADGGEVKGKPIVYGVTIPDRYGPSEEERPYAVAFIKMLLSERGRRILSECGQKPSVTYHGTVPEGINASYPPAPKSGITLRVVHAGSLSIPFQRLKEEFERSFPGVRVNLEAYGSVMAIKHVTELHTNASVVASADYTLIPDLMDDYTSWYVTFAKNSIVLAYTDRSRFSDEINQNNWYRVILREGVVVGFSSPNVDPCGYRAIIVMQLADVHYSSGIMKVLEEETGIRSEVENNGYLITVPEDSRLMG
;
A
#
# COMPACT_ATOMS: atom_id res chain seq x y z
N MET A 1 9.41 -16.49 43.58
CA MET A 1 8.01 -15.98 43.56
C MET A 1 7.86 -14.48 43.89
N LYS A 2 8.68 -13.86 44.76
CA LYS A 2 8.56 -12.42 45.06
C LYS A 2 8.94 -11.49 43.89
N THR A 3 9.96 -11.84 43.10
CA THR A 3 10.48 -11.01 41.99
C THR A 3 9.50 -10.89 40.81
N TYR A 4 8.74 -11.95 40.51
CA TYR A 4 7.75 -11.95 39.43
C TYR A 4 6.53 -11.07 39.74
N ARG A 5 6.12 -10.97 41.02
CA ARG A 5 5.02 -10.08 41.43
C ARG A 5 5.38 -8.60 41.31
N VAL A 6 6.65 -8.26 41.55
CA VAL A 6 7.15 -6.88 41.38
C VAL A 6 7.20 -6.52 39.90
N LEU A 7 7.67 -7.42 39.03
CA LEU A 7 7.74 -7.16 37.58
C LEU A 7 6.35 -7.01 36.94
N ILE A 8 5.38 -7.84 37.32
CA ILE A 8 3.98 -7.71 36.86
C ILE A 8 3.36 -6.42 37.39
N GLY A 9 3.65 -6.03 38.64
CA GLY A 9 3.21 -4.76 39.20
C GLY A 9 3.76 -3.54 38.46
N VAL A 10 5.04 -3.55 38.09
CA VAL A 10 5.68 -2.46 37.33
C VAL A 10 5.13 -2.35 35.91
N ILE A 11 4.91 -3.48 35.22
CA ILE A 11 4.30 -3.50 33.88
C ILE A 11 2.85 -3.01 33.94
N ALA A 12 2.06 -3.47 34.91
CA ALA A 12 0.68 -3.02 35.08
C ALA A 12 0.59 -1.52 35.39
N VAL A 13 1.48 -1.00 36.24
CA VAL A 13 1.56 0.44 36.55
C VAL A 13 1.99 1.25 35.35
N ALA A 14 2.94 0.76 34.53
CA ALA A 14 3.34 1.44 33.28
C ALA A 14 2.20 1.48 32.25
N VAL A 15 1.46 0.39 32.07
CA VAL A 15 0.30 0.32 31.15
C VAL A 15 -0.86 1.21 31.64
N ILE A 16 -1.11 1.24 32.95
CA ILE A 16 -2.11 2.13 33.54
C ILE A 16 -1.68 3.59 33.41
N LEU A 17 -0.42 3.93 33.65
CA LEU A 17 0.10 5.29 33.45
C LEU A 17 0.02 5.72 31.98
N THR A 18 0.34 4.86 31.01
CA THR A 18 0.18 5.20 29.59
C THR A 18 -1.29 5.36 29.21
N ALA A 19 -2.18 4.49 29.67
CA ALA A 19 -3.62 4.60 29.40
C ALA A 19 -4.26 5.82 30.08
N SER A 20 -3.87 6.13 31.32
CA SER A 20 -4.35 7.30 32.06
C SER A 20 -3.77 8.62 31.55
N LEU A 21 -2.50 8.65 31.15
CA LEU A 21 -1.90 9.81 30.48
C LEU A 21 -2.53 10.02 29.09
N TYR A 22 -2.86 8.93 28.38
CA TYR A 22 -3.57 8.97 27.10
C TYR A 22 -5.01 9.47 27.27
N LEU A 23 -5.76 9.00 28.28
CA LEU A 23 -7.08 9.54 28.62
C LEU A 23 -7.01 11.02 29.03
N PHE A 24 -5.92 11.43 29.68
CA PHE A 24 -5.68 12.82 30.07
C PHE A 24 -5.42 13.72 28.85
N PHE A 25 -4.63 13.27 27.86
CA PHE A 25 -4.48 13.94 26.56
C PHE A 25 -5.78 13.96 25.75
N ARG A 26 -6.61 12.93 25.88
CA ARG A 26 -7.97 12.89 25.30
C ARG A 26 -8.94 13.91 25.90
N SER A 27 -8.62 14.48 27.06
CA SER A 27 -9.47 15.43 27.79
C SER A 27 -8.92 16.87 27.83
N GLY A 28 -7.76 17.13 27.23
CA GLY A 28 -7.11 18.44 27.26
C GLY A 28 -7.32 19.21 25.97
N ASP A 29 -8.24 20.18 25.98
CA ASP A 29 -8.34 21.42 25.17
C ASP A 29 -7.83 21.43 23.70
N GLY A 30 -7.91 20.30 23.00
CA GLY A 30 -7.77 20.17 21.55
C GLY A 30 -8.15 18.75 21.13
N GLU A 31 -9.36 18.57 20.57
CA GLU A 31 -9.72 17.28 19.96
C GLU A 31 -8.89 17.08 18.69
N VAL A 32 -7.88 16.21 18.72
CA VAL A 32 -7.12 15.84 17.52
C VAL A 32 -8.06 15.14 16.54
N LYS A 33 -8.36 15.79 15.41
CA LYS A 33 -9.23 15.19 14.39
C LYS A 33 -8.51 14.16 13.51
N PHE A 34 -7.28 14.49 13.13
CA PHE A 34 -6.45 13.65 12.27
C PHE A 34 -5.15 13.26 12.97
N SER A 35 -4.84 11.96 12.97
CA SER A 35 -3.55 11.45 13.43
C SER A 35 -2.69 11.11 12.22
N ILE A 36 -1.59 11.84 12.05
CA ILE A 36 -0.66 11.64 10.94
C ILE A 36 0.66 11.13 11.50
N LYS A 37 1.15 10.02 10.95
CA LYS A 37 2.46 9.43 11.30
C LYS A 37 3.26 9.09 10.04
N PRO A 38 4.59 8.92 10.13
CA PRO A 38 5.41 8.62 8.97
C PRO A 38 5.03 7.31 8.26
N LYS A 39 4.52 6.31 8.98
CA LYS A 39 4.21 4.97 8.43
C LYS A 39 2.85 4.46 8.89
N GLU A 40 2.17 3.77 7.99
CA GLU A 40 0.89 3.09 8.25
C GLU A 40 0.95 2.06 9.39
N VAL A 41 2.10 1.40 9.63
CA VAL A 41 2.26 0.41 10.71
C VAL A 41 2.09 1.03 12.10
N ASP A 42 2.58 2.25 12.31
CA ASP A 42 2.46 2.95 13.59
C ASP A 42 1.02 3.41 13.86
N LEU A 43 0.23 3.63 12.81
CA LEU A 43 -1.19 3.96 12.89
C LEU A 43 -2.05 2.72 13.05
N MET A 44 -1.65 1.58 12.48
CA MET A 44 -2.32 0.32 12.71
C MET A 44 -2.23 -0.08 14.20
N ALA A 45 -1.06 0.08 14.82
CA ALA A 45 -0.91 -0.12 16.26
C ALA A 45 -1.83 0.80 17.07
N ASP A 46 -1.94 2.08 16.68
CA ASP A 46 -2.87 3.02 17.31
C ASP A 46 -4.33 2.58 17.16
N LEU A 47 -4.71 2.07 15.98
CA LEU A 47 -6.05 1.57 15.73
C LEU A 47 -6.38 0.36 16.62
N GLU A 48 -5.45 -0.58 16.72
CA GLU A 48 -5.60 -1.81 17.52
C GLU A 48 -5.76 -1.53 19.02
N VAL A 49 -5.06 -0.50 19.54
CA VAL A 49 -5.18 -0.09 20.95
C VAL A 49 -6.31 0.91 21.21
N GLY A 50 -7.02 1.36 20.17
CA GLY A 50 -8.12 2.33 20.25
C GLY A 50 -7.67 3.78 20.43
N ALA A 51 -6.43 4.09 20.04
CA ALA A 51 -5.88 5.44 20.05
C ALA A 51 -6.32 6.28 18.83
N ILE A 52 -6.73 5.63 17.75
CA ILE A 52 -7.51 6.23 16.65
C ILE A 52 -8.76 5.38 16.42
N ASP A 53 -9.80 6.00 15.86
CA ASP A 53 -11.06 5.31 15.60
C ASP A 53 -11.08 4.70 14.18
N TYR A 54 -10.55 5.41 13.20
CA TYR A 54 -10.59 4.96 11.80
C TYR A 54 -9.24 5.18 11.12
N LEU A 55 -8.88 4.35 10.15
CA LEU A 55 -7.61 4.45 9.44
C LEU A 55 -7.81 4.28 7.94
N PHE A 56 -7.43 5.29 7.15
CA PHE A 56 -7.31 5.12 5.70
C PHE A 56 -6.08 4.27 5.39
N ILE A 57 -6.31 3.10 4.81
CA ILE A 57 -5.24 2.14 4.54
C ILE A 57 -5.53 1.27 3.33
N TYR A 58 -4.51 0.59 2.82
CA TYR A 58 -4.71 -0.48 1.83
C TYR A 58 -5.56 -1.61 2.41
N ARG A 59 -6.54 -2.08 1.62
CA ARG A 59 -7.35 -3.27 1.94
C ARG A 59 -6.49 -4.47 2.33
N SER A 60 -5.39 -4.70 1.60
CA SER A 60 -4.48 -5.80 1.90
C SER A 60 -3.89 -5.72 3.30
N VAL A 61 -3.55 -4.52 3.79
CA VAL A 61 -2.94 -4.36 5.11
C VAL A 61 -4.00 -4.51 6.20
N ALA A 62 -5.21 -3.98 5.99
CA ALA A 62 -6.34 -4.22 6.89
C ALA A 62 -6.63 -5.73 7.05
N GLU A 63 -6.68 -6.48 5.93
CA GLU A 63 -6.90 -7.94 5.98
C GLU A 63 -5.75 -8.69 6.66
N GLN A 64 -4.50 -8.29 6.41
CA GLN A 64 -3.34 -8.92 7.04
C GLN A 64 -3.29 -8.72 8.57
N HIS A 65 -3.86 -7.62 9.06
CA HIS A 65 -4.02 -7.34 10.49
C HIS A 65 -5.34 -7.84 11.07
N GLY A 66 -6.23 -8.40 10.25
CA GLY A 66 -7.53 -8.90 10.68
C GLY A 66 -8.48 -7.82 11.21
N THR A 67 -8.29 -6.57 10.79
CA THR A 67 -9.18 -5.47 11.20
C THR A 67 -10.44 -5.43 10.35
N ALA A 68 -11.54 -4.93 10.92
CA ALA A 68 -12.74 -4.64 10.16
C ALA A 68 -12.49 -3.44 9.25
N PHE A 69 -13.18 -3.34 8.13
CA PHE A 69 -13.05 -2.17 7.25
C PHE A 69 -14.32 -1.91 6.46
N VAL A 70 -14.52 -0.63 6.13
CA VAL A 70 -15.51 -0.20 5.14
C VAL A 70 -14.85 -0.20 3.77
N GLU A 71 -15.39 -1.01 2.85
CA GLU A 71 -15.05 -0.92 1.44
C GLU A 71 -15.59 0.40 0.87
N LEU A 72 -14.71 1.18 0.24
CA LEU A 72 -15.07 2.43 -0.41
C LEU A 72 -15.48 2.14 -1.86
N PRO A 73 -16.40 2.92 -2.48
CA PRO A 73 -16.79 2.69 -3.86
C PRO A 73 -15.64 2.80 -4.86
N ASP A 74 -15.79 2.13 -5.98
CA ASP A 74 -14.80 2.13 -7.07
C ASP A 74 -14.53 3.54 -7.60
N GLU A 75 -15.48 4.47 -7.53
CA GLU A 75 -15.32 5.86 -7.93
C GLU A 75 -14.21 6.60 -7.16
N ILE A 76 -13.86 6.13 -5.96
CA ILE A 76 -12.96 6.85 -5.04
C ILE A 76 -11.83 5.98 -4.48
N ASN A 77 -11.98 4.66 -4.41
CA ASN A 77 -11.08 3.75 -3.69
C ASN A 77 -9.76 3.45 -4.42
N LEU A 78 -9.55 4.03 -5.60
CA LEU A 78 -8.38 3.86 -6.46
C LEU A 78 -8.16 2.44 -6.99
N SER A 79 -9.17 1.57 -7.03
CA SER A 79 -8.99 0.17 -7.44
C SER A 79 -9.31 -0.11 -8.91
N ASN A 80 -10.14 0.73 -9.53
CA ASN A 80 -10.76 0.42 -10.80
C ASN A 80 -10.25 1.30 -11.94
N ILE A 81 -9.68 0.66 -12.96
CA ILE A 81 -9.06 1.31 -14.10
C ILE A 81 -10.04 2.14 -14.95
N THR A 82 -11.34 1.82 -14.91
CA THR A 82 -12.36 2.61 -15.64
C THR A 82 -12.49 4.02 -15.09
N TYR A 83 -12.05 4.27 -13.86
CA TYR A 83 -12.05 5.58 -13.22
C TYR A 83 -10.68 6.27 -13.27
N ALA A 84 -9.71 5.77 -14.03
CA ALA A 84 -8.37 6.37 -14.12
C ALA A 84 -8.40 7.87 -14.47
N ASP A 85 -9.24 8.28 -15.42
CA ASP A 85 -9.43 9.69 -15.79
C ASP A 85 -10.05 10.52 -14.65
N SER A 86 -10.89 9.91 -13.82
CA SER A 86 -11.50 10.58 -12.66
C SER A 86 -10.51 10.71 -11.51
N TYR A 87 -9.75 9.64 -11.21
CA TYR A 87 -8.70 9.67 -10.19
C TYR A 87 -7.62 10.70 -10.53
N SER A 88 -7.21 10.77 -11.80
CA SER A 88 -6.13 11.65 -12.25
C SER A 88 -6.46 13.14 -12.22
N LYS A 89 -7.72 13.50 -11.96
CA LYS A 89 -8.12 14.89 -11.67
C LYS A 89 -7.58 15.38 -10.34
N VAL A 90 -7.17 14.49 -9.42
CA VAL A 90 -6.56 14.90 -8.15
C VAL A 90 -5.06 14.74 -8.24
N THR A 91 -4.33 15.80 -7.96
CA THR A 91 -2.87 15.84 -7.90
C THR A 91 -2.43 16.24 -6.50
N VAL A 92 -1.46 15.52 -5.94
CA VAL A 92 -0.84 15.85 -4.65
C VAL A 92 0.55 16.39 -4.90
N ARG A 93 0.83 17.62 -4.48
CA ARG A 93 2.17 18.21 -4.42
C ARG A 93 2.72 18.06 -3.02
N ARG A 94 3.78 17.27 -2.90
CA ARG A 94 4.50 17.02 -1.64
C ARG A 94 5.44 18.18 -1.32
N ALA A 95 5.91 18.24 -0.08
CA ALA A 95 6.83 19.27 0.38
C ALA A 95 8.17 19.28 -0.37
N ASP A 96 8.59 18.15 -0.95
CA ASP A 96 9.78 18.05 -1.80
C ASP A 96 9.58 18.63 -3.22
N GLY A 97 8.39 19.17 -3.51
CA GLY A 97 7.99 19.68 -4.82
C GLY A 97 7.54 18.60 -5.80
N GLY A 98 7.66 17.32 -5.45
CA GLY A 98 7.24 16.22 -6.31
C GLY A 98 5.72 16.07 -6.32
N GLU A 99 5.17 15.89 -7.52
CA GLU A 99 3.74 15.74 -7.74
C GLU A 99 3.34 14.29 -8.04
N VAL A 100 2.22 13.87 -7.48
CA VAL A 100 1.63 12.55 -7.69
C VAL A 100 0.16 12.71 -8.07
N LYS A 101 -0.21 12.22 -9.25
CA LYS A 101 -1.62 12.16 -9.68
C LYS A 101 -2.30 10.91 -9.14
N GLY A 102 -3.59 11.02 -8.85
CA GLY A 102 -4.43 9.86 -8.55
C GLY A 102 -4.43 8.87 -9.70
N LYS A 103 -4.19 7.60 -9.39
CA LYS A 103 -4.11 6.50 -10.35
C LYS A 103 -4.66 5.22 -9.73
N PRO A 104 -5.18 4.28 -10.55
CA PRO A 104 -5.55 2.95 -10.08
C PRO A 104 -4.35 2.23 -9.43
N ILE A 105 -4.57 1.56 -8.30
CA ILE A 105 -3.60 0.74 -7.59
C ILE A 105 -3.58 -0.64 -8.25
N VAL A 106 -2.82 -0.73 -9.33
CA VAL A 106 -2.66 -1.96 -10.12
C VAL A 106 -1.19 -2.36 -10.08
N TYR A 107 -0.95 -3.58 -9.60
CA TYR A 107 0.38 -4.16 -9.55
C TYR A 107 0.79 -4.69 -10.93
N GLY A 108 2.00 -4.33 -11.36
CA GLY A 108 2.63 -4.80 -12.58
C GLY A 108 3.90 -5.60 -12.28
N VAL A 109 4.20 -6.61 -13.08
CA VAL A 109 5.47 -7.36 -13.00
C VAL A 109 6.04 -7.59 -14.39
N THR A 110 7.36 -7.57 -14.49
CA THR A 110 8.08 -7.84 -15.74
C THR A 110 9.39 -8.58 -15.45
N ILE A 111 9.96 -9.16 -16.52
CA ILE A 111 11.34 -9.61 -16.57
C ILE A 111 12.07 -8.63 -17.49
N PRO A 112 13.10 -7.93 -17.00
CA PRO A 112 13.90 -7.07 -17.85
C PRO A 112 14.62 -7.86 -18.96
N ASP A 113 14.68 -7.27 -20.15
CA ASP A 113 15.50 -7.73 -21.27
C ASP A 113 16.94 -7.21 -21.13
N ARG A 114 17.11 -6.00 -20.58
CA ARG A 114 18.41 -5.41 -20.23
C ARG A 114 18.62 -5.39 -18.72
N TYR A 115 19.82 -5.74 -18.27
CA TYR A 115 20.14 -5.98 -16.86
C TYR A 115 19.15 -6.95 -16.18
N GLY A 116 18.59 -7.86 -16.98
CA GLY A 116 17.66 -8.90 -16.55
C GLY A 116 18.35 -10.21 -16.21
N PRO A 117 17.59 -11.30 -16.01
CA PRO A 117 18.17 -12.60 -15.69
C PRO A 117 19.09 -13.09 -16.81
N SER A 118 20.15 -13.80 -16.42
CA SER A 118 21.03 -14.54 -17.33
C SER A 118 20.23 -15.59 -18.14
N GLU A 119 20.84 -16.17 -19.18
CA GLU A 119 20.19 -17.24 -19.96
C GLU A 119 19.84 -18.46 -19.10
N GLU A 120 20.64 -18.77 -18.08
CA GLU A 120 20.38 -19.87 -17.15
C GLU A 120 19.26 -19.54 -16.14
N GLU A 121 19.15 -18.28 -15.71
CA GLU A 121 18.14 -17.81 -14.76
C GLU A 121 16.76 -17.60 -15.41
N ARG A 122 16.73 -17.17 -16.68
CA ARG A 122 15.53 -16.71 -17.38
C ARG A 122 14.37 -17.71 -17.37
N PRO A 123 14.58 -19.03 -17.61
CA PRO A 123 13.50 -20.01 -17.49
C PRO A 123 12.86 -20.05 -16.09
N TYR A 124 13.64 -19.82 -15.03
CA TYR A 124 13.15 -19.83 -13.66
C TYR A 124 12.51 -18.48 -13.26
N ALA A 125 12.98 -17.36 -13.81
CA ALA A 125 12.29 -16.08 -13.68
C ALA A 125 10.90 -16.13 -14.33
N VAL A 126 10.79 -16.72 -15.52
CA VAL A 126 9.51 -16.98 -16.19
C VAL A 126 8.65 -17.94 -15.35
N ALA A 127 9.23 -19.01 -14.79
CA ALA A 127 8.51 -19.93 -13.91
C ALA A 127 8.00 -19.25 -12.64
N PHE A 128 8.75 -18.28 -12.07
CA PHE A 128 8.35 -17.52 -10.89
C PHE A 128 7.11 -16.66 -11.18
N ILE A 129 7.12 -15.91 -12.29
CA ILE A 129 5.93 -15.17 -12.74
C ILE A 129 4.78 -16.13 -13.06
N LYS A 130 5.05 -17.26 -13.71
CA LYS A 130 4.02 -18.27 -13.99
C LYS A 130 3.38 -18.79 -12.69
N MET A 131 4.17 -19.02 -11.63
CA MET A 131 3.63 -19.41 -10.32
C MET A 131 2.81 -18.29 -9.69
N LEU A 132 3.27 -17.04 -9.75
CA LEU A 132 2.51 -15.86 -9.30
C LEU A 132 1.13 -15.79 -9.96
N LEU A 133 1.06 -16.06 -11.27
CA LEU A 133 -0.17 -15.98 -12.07
C LEU A 133 -1.05 -17.24 -11.97
N SER A 134 -0.54 -18.35 -11.42
CA SER A 134 -1.25 -19.62 -11.24
C SER A 134 -2.37 -19.52 -10.20
N GLU A 135 -3.26 -20.52 -10.14
CA GLU A 135 -4.28 -20.59 -9.07
C GLU A 135 -3.67 -20.52 -7.66
N ARG A 136 -2.50 -21.14 -7.46
CA ARG A 136 -1.78 -21.10 -6.18
C ARG A 136 -1.29 -19.69 -5.86
N GLY A 137 -0.68 -19.00 -6.82
CA GLY A 137 -0.22 -17.62 -6.65
C GLY A 137 -1.38 -16.65 -6.43
N ARG A 138 -2.46 -16.79 -7.20
CA ARG A 138 -3.71 -16.02 -7.01
C ARG A 138 -4.31 -16.24 -5.63
N ARG A 139 -4.30 -17.47 -5.11
CA ARG A 139 -4.75 -17.76 -3.76
C ARG A 139 -3.90 -17.05 -2.70
N ILE A 140 -2.57 -17.11 -2.84
CA ILE A 140 -1.65 -16.38 -1.93
C ILE A 140 -1.97 -14.88 -1.94
N LEU A 141 -2.14 -14.29 -3.13
CA LEU A 141 -2.50 -12.88 -3.28
C LEU A 141 -3.84 -12.55 -2.60
N SER A 142 -4.88 -13.36 -2.84
CA SER A 142 -6.19 -13.17 -2.21
C SER A 142 -6.16 -13.31 -0.69
N GLU A 143 -5.43 -14.28 -0.16
CA GLU A 143 -5.25 -14.45 1.30
C GLU A 143 -4.42 -13.33 1.93
N CYS A 144 -3.58 -12.66 1.15
CA CYS A 144 -2.86 -11.45 1.56
C CYS A 144 -3.63 -10.16 1.24
N GLY A 145 -4.85 -10.27 0.72
CA GLY A 145 -5.79 -9.19 0.45
C GLY A 145 -5.59 -8.37 -0.81
N GLN A 146 -4.70 -8.80 -1.70
CA GLN A 146 -4.66 -8.31 -3.07
C GLN A 146 -5.74 -9.01 -3.91
N LYS A 147 -6.42 -8.27 -4.78
CA LYS A 147 -7.44 -8.81 -5.69
C LYS A 147 -6.76 -9.23 -7.01
N PRO A 148 -6.58 -10.53 -7.32
CA PRO A 148 -5.85 -10.93 -8.52
C PRO A 148 -6.58 -10.48 -9.79
N SER A 149 -5.82 -9.97 -10.76
CA SER A 149 -6.33 -9.57 -12.07
C SER A 149 -5.20 -9.68 -13.08
N VAL A 150 -5.38 -10.47 -14.14
CA VAL A 150 -4.29 -10.74 -15.09
C VAL A 150 -4.58 -10.09 -16.44
N THR A 151 -3.74 -9.14 -16.84
CA THR A 151 -3.73 -8.58 -18.20
C THR A 151 -2.30 -8.48 -18.70
N TYR A 152 -2.04 -9.04 -19.87
CA TYR A 152 -0.73 -9.02 -20.51
C TYR A 152 -0.57 -7.80 -21.43
N HIS A 153 0.64 -7.27 -21.47
CA HIS A 153 1.00 -6.11 -22.30
C HIS A 153 2.34 -6.39 -23.00
N GLY A 154 2.46 -6.00 -24.27
CA GLY A 154 3.68 -6.18 -25.06
C GLY A 154 3.95 -7.63 -25.49
N THR A 155 5.23 -7.98 -25.65
CA THR A 155 5.67 -9.28 -26.18
C THR A 155 5.90 -10.29 -25.07
N VAL A 156 4.84 -11.01 -24.69
CA VAL A 156 4.88 -11.97 -23.57
C VAL A 156 5.86 -13.12 -23.84
N PRO A 157 6.74 -13.51 -22.88
CA PRO A 157 7.63 -14.64 -23.04
C PRO A 157 6.88 -15.96 -23.28
N GLU A 158 7.28 -16.71 -24.31
CA GLU A 158 6.64 -17.99 -24.69
C GLU A 158 6.53 -18.98 -23.51
N GLY A 159 7.52 -18.96 -22.61
CA GLY A 159 7.58 -19.84 -21.44
C GLY A 159 6.47 -19.63 -20.41
N ILE A 160 5.72 -18.52 -20.44
CA ILE A 160 4.60 -18.29 -19.51
C ILE A 160 3.50 -19.35 -19.69
N ASN A 161 3.25 -19.77 -20.92
CA ASN A 161 2.22 -20.77 -21.25
C ASN A 161 2.79 -22.19 -21.47
N ALA A 162 4.12 -22.36 -21.42
CA ALA A 162 4.79 -23.66 -21.62
C ALA A 162 4.88 -24.49 -20.33
N SER A 163 5.42 -25.70 -20.37
CA SER A 163 5.72 -26.49 -19.16
C SER A 163 6.79 -25.82 -18.29
N TYR A 164 6.77 -26.08 -16.98
CA TYR A 164 7.83 -25.60 -16.08
C TYR A 164 9.20 -26.16 -16.49
N PRO A 165 10.30 -25.41 -16.24
CA PRO A 165 11.65 -25.88 -16.55
C PRO A 165 12.00 -27.11 -15.68
N PRO A 166 12.93 -27.97 -16.15
CA PRO A 166 13.49 -29.04 -15.32
C PRO A 166 14.27 -28.45 -14.13
N ALA A 167 14.74 -29.31 -13.22
CA ALA A 167 15.64 -28.88 -12.16
C ALA A 167 16.93 -28.25 -12.75
N PRO A 168 17.49 -27.20 -12.11
CA PRO A 168 18.67 -26.55 -12.63
C PRO A 168 19.91 -27.43 -12.49
N LYS A 169 20.84 -27.30 -13.44
CA LYS A 169 22.12 -28.04 -13.46
C LYS A 169 23.10 -27.51 -12.40
N SER A 170 22.94 -26.27 -11.98
CA SER A 170 23.74 -25.51 -11.01
C SER A 170 22.80 -24.74 -10.09
N GLY A 171 23.31 -24.15 -9.01
CA GLY A 171 22.48 -23.30 -8.15
C GLY A 171 22.05 -22.02 -8.87
N ILE A 172 20.75 -21.76 -8.96
CA ILE A 172 20.19 -20.54 -9.55
C ILE A 172 19.79 -19.58 -8.42
N THR A 173 20.10 -18.29 -8.55
CA THR A 173 19.62 -17.24 -7.64
C THR A 173 18.84 -16.20 -8.44
N LEU A 174 17.54 -16.07 -8.17
CA LEU A 174 16.69 -15.05 -8.77
C LEU A 174 16.67 -13.82 -7.87
N ARG A 175 17.19 -12.68 -8.36
CA ARG A 175 17.02 -11.40 -7.67
C ARG A 175 15.69 -10.78 -8.08
N VAL A 176 14.75 -10.67 -7.14
CA VAL A 176 13.42 -10.12 -7.36
C VAL A 176 13.32 -8.80 -6.62
N VAL A 177 13.31 -7.71 -7.37
CA VAL A 177 13.08 -6.37 -6.81
C VAL A 177 11.60 -6.04 -6.90
N HIS A 178 10.99 -5.62 -5.79
CA HIS A 178 9.55 -5.41 -5.75
C HIS A 178 9.13 -4.22 -4.88
N ALA A 179 7.91 -3.75 -5.09
CA ALA A 179 7.28 -2.75 -4.24
C ALA A 179 7.08 -3.27 -2.81
N GLY A 180 7.25 -2.40 -1.80
CA GLY A 180 7.12 -2.77 -0.39
C GLY A 180 5.80 -3.46 -0.02
N SER A 181 4.66 -3.04 -0.59
CA SER A 181 3.35 -3.67 -0.32
C SER A 181 3.19 -5.09 -0.85
N LEU A 182 4.16 -5.59 -1.63
CA LEU A 182 4.24 -6.98 -2.11
C LEU A 182 5.06 -7.89 -1.20
N SER A 183 5.68 -7.38 -0.13
CA SER A 183 6.64 -8.14 0.69
C SER A 183 6.05 -9.43 1.27
N ILE A 184 4.86 -9.36 1.88
CA ILE A 184 4.20 -10.54 2.47
C ILE A 184 3.78 -11.57 1.39
N PRO A 185 3.03 -11.22 0.34
CA PRO A 185 2.68 -12.19 -0.69
C PRO A 185 3.91 -12.74 -1.43
N PHE A 186 4.95 -11.94 -1.67
CA PHE A 186 6.16 -12.42 -2.34
C PHE A 186 7.00 -13.33 -1.45
N GLN A 187 7.03 -13.11 -0.14
CA GLN A 187 7.68 -14.02 0.81
C GLN A 187 7.00 -15.40 0.78
N ARG A 188 5.66 -15.44 0.83
CA ARG A 188 4.88 -16.69 0.71
C ARG A 188 5.08 -17.37 -0.65
N LEU A 189 5.11 -16.58 -1.72
CA LEU A 189 5.36 -17.09 -3.07
C LEU A 189 6.78 -17.67 -3.20
N LYS A 190 7.79 -17.00 -2.64
CA LYS A 190 9.17 -17.47 -2.57
C LYS A 190 9.26 -18.84 -1.91
N GLU A 191 8.63 -19.01 -0.75
CA GLU A 191 8.64 -20.28 -0.04
C GLU A 191 8.01 -21.42 -0.86
N GLU A 192 6.87 -21.16 -1.51
CA GLU A 192 6.24 -22.14 -2.40
C GLU A 192 7.07 -22.43 -3.66
N PHE A 193 7.73 -21.41 -4.20
CA PHE A 193 8.57 -21.53 -5.38
C PHE A 193 9.83 -22.35 -5.10
N GLU A 194 10.56 -22.03 -4.03
CA GLU A 194 11.78 -22.77 -3.64
C GLU A 194 11.48 -24.22 -3.26
N ARG A 195 10.30 -24.52 -2.69
CA ARG A 195 9.85 -25.91 -2.50
C ARG A 195 9.58 -26.65 -3.81
N SER A 196 9.05 -25.95 -4.82
CA SER A 196 8.69 -26.53 -6.12
C SER A 196 9.88 -26.67 -7.06
N PHE A 197 10.92 -25.85 -6.88
CA PHE A 197 12.14 -25.82 -7.69
C PHE A 197 13.39 -25.99 -6.82
N PRO A 198 13.68 -27.20 -6.32
CA PRO A 198 14.92 -27.47 -5.60
C PRO A 198 16.14 -27.04 -6.42
N GLY A 199 17.06 -26.29 -5.81
CA GLY A 199 18.24 -25.74 -6.49
C GLY A 199 18.06 -24.29 -6.98
N VAL A 200 16.87 -23.72 -6.87
CA VAL A 200 16.64 -22.29 -7.09
C VAL A 200 16.48 -21.58 -5.75
N ARG A 201 17.14 -20.42 -5.59
CA ARG A 201 16.90 -19.48 -4.48
C ARG A 201 16.32 -18.19 -5.03
N VAL A 202 15.37 -17.61 -4.32
CA VAL A 202 14.77 -16.31 -4.61
C VAL A 202 15.27 -15.30 -3.58
N ASN A 203 15.99 -14.27 -4.01
CA ASN A 203 16.37 -13.15 -3.16
C ASN A 203 15.37 -12.00 -3.37
N LEU A 204 14.61 -11.66 -2.33
CA LEU A 204 13.61 -10.59 -2.37
C LEU A 204 14.22 -9.28 -1.86
N GLU A 205 14.04 -8.20 -2.62
CA GLU A 205 14.48 -6.87 -2.22
C GLU A 205 13.34 -5.87 -2.39
N ALA A 206 12.88 -5.31 -1.27
CA ALA A 206 11.74 -4.41 -1.22
C ALA A 206 12.17 -2.95 -1.31
N TYR A 207 11.54 -2.20 -2.22
CA TYR A 207 11.76 -0.75 -2.40
C TYR A 207 10.43 -0.02 -2.64
N GLY A 208 10.46 1.31 -2.71
CA GLY A 208 9.41 2.06 -3.40
C GLY A 208 9.45 1.73 -4.91
N SER A 209 8.30 1.65 -5.59
CA SER A 209 8.20 1.19 -6.99
C SER A 209 9.17 1.90 -7.95
N VAL A 210 9.30 3.23 -7.82
CA VAL A 210 10.23 4.03 -8.64
C VAL A 210 11.67 3.60 -8.38
N MET A 211 12.07 3.41 -7.12
CA MET A 211 13.41 2.95 -6.78
C MET A 211 13.66 1.51 -7.26
N ALA A 212 12.67 0.61 -7.12
CA ALA A 212 12.77 -0.76 -7.65
C ALA A 212 13.08 -0.77 -9.15
N ILE A 213 12.48 0.14 -9.92
CA ILE A 213 12.75 0.29 -11.36
C ILE A 213 14.12 0.95 -11.61
N LYS A 214 14.46 2.02 -10.88
CA LYS A 214 15.75 2.71 -10.99
C LYS A 214 16.95 1.81 -10.70
N HIS A 215 16.79 0.76 -9.89
CA HIS A 215 17.81 -0.27 -9.73
C HIS A 215 18.25 -0.88 -11.06
N VAL A 216 17.34 -1.04 -12.01
CA VAL A 216 17.61 -1.57 -13.35
C VAL A 216 17.98 -0.46 -14.32
N THR A 217 17.22 0.64 -14.32
CA THR A 217 17.25 1.64 -15.40
C THR A 217 18.28 2.75 -15.22
N GLU A 218 18.70 3.03 -13.97
CA GLU A 218 19.68 4.08 -13.65
C GLU A 218 20.93 3.48 -13.00
N LEU A 219 20.75 2.58 -12.02
CA LEU A 219 21.86 1.93 -11.31
C LEU A 219 22.44 0.74 -12.04
N HIS A 220 21.77 0.27 -13.10
CA HIS A 220 22.22 -0.84 -13.95
C HIS A 220 22.55 -2.12 -13.15
N THR A 221 21.84 -2.34 -12.04
CA THR A 221 21.94 -3.54 -11.23
C THR A 221 21.02 -4.63 -11.79
N ASN A 222 21.53 -5.86 -11.83
CA ASN A 222 20.79 -7.00 -12.36
C ASN A 222 19.50 -7.25 -11.56
N ALA A 223 18.35 -7.46 -12.21
CA ALA A 223 17.14 -7.98 -11.56
C ALA A 223 16.47 -9.04 -12.44
N SER A 224 16.30 -10.25 -11.89
CA SER A 224 15.60 -11.34 -12.59
C SER A 224 14.13 -11.03 -12.81
N VAL A 225 13.49 -10.33 -11.86
CA VAL A 225 12.08 -9.92 -11.90
C VAL A 225 11.95 -8.53 -11.26
N VAL A 226 11.13 -7.67 -11.85
CA VAL A 226 10.77 -6.34 -11.30
C VAL A 226 9.27 -6.29 -11.11
N ALA A 227 8.80 -5.98 -9.90
CA ALA A 227 7.38 -5.84 -9.59
C ALA A 227 7.05 -4.46 -8.97
N SER A 228 6.12 -3.74 -9.58
CA SER A 228 5.69 -2.39 -9.20
C SER A 228 4.27 -2.39 -8.62
N ALA A 229 4.01 -1.47 -7.67
CA ALA A 229 2.67 -1.14 -7.18
C ALA A 229 1.94 -0.05 -8.01
N ASP A 230 2.59 0.45 -9.06
CA ASP A 230 1.99 1.25 -10.13
C ASP A 230 2.51 0.69 -11.46
N TYR A 231 1.68 -0.07 -12.16
CA TYR A 231 2.06 -0.71 -13.40
C TYR A 231 2.47 0.27 -14.50
N THR A 232 2.01 1.54 -14.49
CA THR A 232 2.35 2.50 -15.55
C THR A 232 3.82 2.87 -15.53
N LEU A 233 4.48 2.75 -14.37
CA LEU A 233 5.91 3.00 -14.26
C LEU A 233 6.75 2.04 -15.12
N ILE A 234 6.24 0.85 -15.46
CA ILE A 234 6.97 -0.09 -16.29
C ILE A 234 7.10 0.46 -17.72
N PRO A 235 6.02 0.77 -18.47
CA PRO A 235 6.16 1.40 -19.78
C PRO A 235 6.75 2.82 -19.70
N ASP A 236 6.54 3.58 -18.62
CA ASP A 236 7.03 4.96 -18.53
C ASP A 236 8.55 5.05 -18.29
N LEU A 237 9.14 4.07 -17.59
CA LEU A 237 10.54 4.13 -17.14
C LEU A 237 11.40 2.93 -17.60
N MET A 238 10.78 1.88 -18.15
CA MET A 238 11.47 0.65 -18.59
C MET A 238 11.21 0.31 -20.07
N ASP A 239 10.74 1.25 -20.88
CA ASP A 239 10.47 1.06 -22.32
C ASP A 239 11.69 0.49 -23.08
N ASP A 240 12.90 0.95 -22.77
CA ASP A 240 14.16 0.43 -23.33
C ASP A 240 14.71 -0.82 -22.62
N TYR A 241 14.07 -1.27 -21.54
CA TYR A 241 14.57 -2.32 -20.65
C TYR A 241 13.68 -3.56 -20.62
N THR A 242 12.44 -3.47 -21.08
CA THR A 242 11.55 -4.62 -21.25
C THR A 242 10.58 -4.40 -22.38
N SER A 243 10.32 -5.47 -23.13
CA SER A 243 9.33 -5.51 -24.19
C SER A 243 7.93 -5.89 -23.73
N TRP A 244 7.74 -6.16 -22.43
CA TRP A 244 6.47 -6.68 -21.90
C TRP A 244 6.27 -6.41 -20.42
N TYR A 245 5.03 -6.56 -19.96
CA TYR A 245 4.71 -6.71 -18.55
C TYR A 245 3.33 -7.36 -18.39
N VAL A 246 3.01 -7.77 -17.17
CA VAL A 246 1.70 -8.28 -16.82
C VAL A 246 1.20 -7.55 -15.58
N THR A 247 -0.01 -7.00 -15.67
CA THR A 247 -0.74 -6.61 -14.46
C THR A 247 -1.29 -7.87 -13.82
N PHE A 248 -1.10 -8.04 -12.51
CA PHE A 248 -1.39 -9.33 -11.85
C PHE A 248 -2.32 -9.22 -10.64
N ALA A 249 -2.45 -8.03 -10.05
CA ALA A 249 -3.36 -7.79 -8.94
C ALA A 249 -3.72 -6.31 -8.80
N LYS A 250 -4.77 -6.06 -8.01
CA LYS A 250 -5.25 -4.74 -7.61
C LYS A 250 -5.22 -4.60 -6.09
N ASN A 251 -5.18 -3.37 -5.62
CA ASN A 251 -5.50 -3.00 -4.25
C ASN A 251 -6.59 -1.92 -4.24
N SER A 252 -7.07 -1.57 -3.05
CA SER A 252 -7.97 -0.45 -2.83
C SER A 252 -7.60 0.25 -1.54
N ILE A 253 -7.90 1.55 -1.44
CA ILE A 253 -7.97 2.21 -0.15
C ILE A 253 -9.31 1.88 0.50
N VAL A 254 -9.26 1.53 1.79
CA VAL A 254 -10.41 1.26 2.65
C VAL A 254 -10.31 2.11 3.91
N LEU A 255 -11.39 2.10 4.70
CA LEU A 255 -11.40 2.70 6.03
C LEU A 255 -11.43 1.59 7.09
N ALA A 256 -10.28 1.26 7.65
CA ALA A 256 -10.14 0.24 8.69
C ALA A 256 -10.63 0.75 10.06
N TYR A 257 -11.17 -0.16 10.87
CA TYR A 257 -11.68 0.10 12.22
C TYR A 257 -11.65 -1.17 13.09
N THR A 258 -11.91 -1.00 14.39
CA THR A 258 -12.06 -2.10 15.36
C THR A 258 -13.38 -1.99 16.10
N ASP A 259 -13.70 -2.99 16.93
CA ASP A 259 -14.82 -2.94 17.87
C ASP A 259 -14.69 -1.81 18.92
N ARG A 260 -13.49 -1.29 19.13
CA ARG A 260 -13.20 -0.16 20.04
C ARG A 260 -13.43 1.20 19.41
N SER A 261 -13.51 1.26 18.08
CA SER A 261 -13.71 2.50 17.34
C SER A 261 -15.07 3.10 17.65
N ARG A 262 -15.12 4.40 17.93
CA ARG A 262 -16.40 5.10 18.11
C ARG A 262 -17.29 4.93 16.90
N PHE A 263 -18.55 4.56 17.11
CA PHE A 263 -19.56 4.35 16.05
C PHE A 263 -19.26 3.19 15.09
N SER A 264 -18.44 2.22 15.50
CA SER A 264 -18.14 0.98 14.75
C SER A 264 -19.38 0.16 14.37
N ASP A 265 -20.41 0.18 15.21
CA ASP A 265 -21.68 -0.54 14.97
C ASP A 265 -22.61 0.17 13.96
N GLU A 266 -22.38 1.46 13.67
CA GLU A 266 -23.22 2.26 12.77
C GLU A 266 -22.60 2.47 11.38
N ILE A 267 -21.26 2.41 11.29
CA ILE A 267 -20.54 2.80 10.08
C ILE A 267 -20.72 1.77 8.96
N ASN A 268 -20.91 2.26 7.74
CA ASN A 268 -21.03 1.45 6.54
C ASN A 268 -20.66 2.27 5.28
N GLN A 269 -20.72 1.62 4.11
CA GLN A 269 -20.35 2.20 2.82
C GLN A 269 -21.12 3.49 2.46
N ASN A 270 -22.32 3.68 3.02
CA ASN A 270 -23.20 4.81 2.67
C ASN A 270 -23.07 6.02 3.61
N ASN A 271 -22.47 5.85 4.78
CA ASN A 271 -22.42 6.90 5.82
C ASN A 271 -21.02 7.17 6.39
N TRP A 272 -19.99 6.41 6.00
CA TRP A 272 -18.64 6.52 6.55
C TRP A 272 -18.10 7.96 6.57
N TYR A 273 -18.30 8.71 5.48
CA TYR A 273 -17.83 10.09 5.32
C TYR A 273 -18.48 11.06 6.32
N ARG A 274 -19.67 10.73 6.86
CA ARG A 274 -20.31 11.50 7.93
C ARG A 274 -19.86 11.04 9.30
N VAL A 275 -19.68 9.73 9.47
CA VAL A 275 -19.24 9.14 10.75
C VAL A 275 -17.84 9.63 11.11
N ILE A 276 -16.90 9.64 10.16
CA ILE A 276 -15.54 10.09 10.43
C ILE A 276 -15.46 11.58 10.78
N LEU A 277 -16.48 12.38 10.47
CA LEU A 277 -16.55 13.81 10.79
C LEU A 277 -17.28 14.12 12.10
N ARG A 278 -17.81 13.11 12.80
CA ARG A 278 -18.45 13.32 14.11
C ARG A 278 -17.43 13.80 15.15
N GLU A 279 -17.94 14.56 16.12
CA GLU A 279 -17.17 15.05 17.28
C GLU A 279 -16.53 13.87 18.04
N GLY A 280 -15.31 14.08 18.54
CA GLY A 280 -14.52 13.07 19.21
C GLY A 280 -13.91 11.99 18.32
N VAL A 281 -14.34 11.78 17.06
CA VAL A 281 -13.79 10.73 16.18
C VAL A 281 -12.40 11.12 15.66
N VAL A 282 -11.41 10.25 15.88
CA VAL A 282 -10.02 10.44 15.41
C VAL A 282 -9.73 9.57 14.19
N VAL A 283 -9.22 10.18 13.12
CA VAL A 283 -8.95 9.49 11.84
C VAL A 283 -7.45 9.47 11.56
N GLY A 284 -6.88 8.29 11.35
CA GLY A 284 -5.49 8.10 10.97
C GLY A 284 -5.28 8.02 9.46
N PHE A 285 -4.14 8.55 9.00
CA PHE A 285 -3.53 8.24 7.70
C PHE A 285 -2.04 8.57 7.75
N SER A 286 -1.21 7.87 6.96
CA SER A 286 0.24 8.11 6.99
C SER A 286 0.64 9.40 6.27
N SER A 287 1.87 9.87 6.47
CA SER A 287 2.35 11.10 5.85
C SER A 287 2.30 11.03 4.32
N PRO A 288 1.64 12.00 3.66
CA PRO A 288 1.64 12.08 2.20
C PRO A 288 3.02 12.40 1.60
N ASN A 289 3.95 12.96 2.38
CA ASN A 289 5.29 13.32 1.88
C ASN A 289 6.16 12.08 1.66
N VAL A 290 6.05 11.08 2.55
CA VAL A 290 6.97 9.94 2.59
C VAL A 290 6.31 8.58 2.34
N ASP A 291 4.99 8.47 2.44
CA ASP A 291 4.27 7.21 2.28
C ASP A 291 3.21 7.27 1.17
N PRO A 292 3.27 6.34 0.19
CA PRO A 292 2.20 6.11 -0.77
C PRO A 292 0.80 5.96 -0.22
N CYS A 293 0.63 5.31 0.94
CA CYS A 293 -0.68 5.21 1.54
C CYS A 293 -1.22 6.60 1.92
N GLY A 294 -0.35 7.49 2.41
CA GLY A 294 -0.69 8.83 2.87
C GLY A 294 -1.22 9.73 1.76
N TYR A 295 -0.50 9.82 0.64
CA TYR A 295 -0.98 10.64 -0.47
C TYR A 295 -2.22 10.02 -1.13
N ARG A 296 -2.36 8.69 -1.12
CA ARG A 296 -3.58 8.03 -1.62
C ARG A 296 -4.78 8.26 -0.72
N ALA A 297 -4.58 8.32 0.60
CA ALA A 297 -5.64 8.64 1.55
C ALA A 297 -6.22 10.04 1.28
N ILE A 298 -5.38 11.06 1.11
CA ILE A 298 -5.89 12.41 0.84
C ILE A 298 -6.48 12.55 -0.58
N ILE A 299 -6.00 11.77 -1.56
CA ILE A 299 -6.68 11.66 -2.87
C ILE A 299 -8.09 11.09 -2.70
N VAL A 300 -8.24 10.02 -1.92
CA VAL A 300 -9.54 9.40 -1.64
C VAL A 300 -10.46 10.36 -0.90
N MET A 301 -9.95 11.13 0.07
CA MET A 301 -10.72 12.17 0.76
C MET A 301 -11.22 13.25 -0.20
N GLN A 302 -10.37 13.72 -1.11
CA GLN A 302 -10.77 14.68 -2.14
C GLN A 302 -11.79 14.12 -3.12
N LEU A 303 -11.61 12.88 -3.57
CA LEU A 303 -12.57 12.19 -4.43
C LEU A 303 -13.90 11.96 -3.70
N ALA A 304 -13.87 11.68 -2.39
CA ALA A 304 -15.06 11.57 -1.56
C ALA A 304 -15.80 12.92 -1.46
N ASP A 305 -15.10 14.04 -1.33
CA ASP A 305 -15.73 15.36 -1.36
C ASP A 305 -16.43 15.65 -2.67
N VAL A 306 -15.82 15.26 -3.80
CA VAL A 306 -16.45 15.37 -5.13
C VAL A 306 -17.67 14.45 -5.23
N HIS A 307 -17.55 13.21 -4.73
CA HIS A 307 -18.57 12.17 -4.89
C HIS A 307 -19.78 12.38 -3.96
N TYR A 308 -19.56 12.80 -2.72
CA TYR A 308 -20.59 12.89 -1.67
C TYR A 308 -20.92 14.31 -1.21
N SER A 309 -20.14 15.32 -1.60
CA SER A 309 -20.17 16.64 -0.95
C SER A 309 -19.91 16.54 0.56
N SER A 310 -18.92 15.73 0.96
CA SER A 310 -18.71 15.35 2.37
C SER A 310 -18.14 16.45 3.27
N GLY A 311 -17.35 17.38 2.73
CA GLY A 311 -16.68 18.43 3.50
C GLY A 311 -15.42 17.96 4.25
N ILE A 312 -14.91 16.77 3.93
CA ILE A 312 -13.72 16.18 4.56
C ILE A 312 -12.48 17.06 4.31
N MET A 313 -12.29 17.56 3.08
CA MET A 313 -11.11 18.35 2.75
C MET A 313 -11.10 19.69 3.48
N LYS A 314 -12.27 20.29 3.71
CA LYS A 314 -12.38 21.50 4.51
C LYS A 314 -11.88 21.27 5.94
N VAL A 315 -12.33 20.18 6.58
CA VAL A 315 -11.88 19.84 7.94
C VAL A 315 -10.39 19.48 7.94
N LEU A 316 -9.92 18.75 6.93
CA LEU A 316 -8.51 18.43 6.77
C LEU A 316 -7.64 19.70 6.66
N GLU A 317 -8.09 20.68 5.89
CA GLU A 317 -7.46 21.98 5.73
C GLU A 317 -7.33 22.73 7.06
N GLU A 318 -8.43 22.83 7.80
CA GLU A 318 -8.50 23.54 9.08
C GLU A 318 -7.59 22.89 10.14
N GLU A 319 -7.49 21.56 10.15
CA GLU A 319 -6.78 20.79 11.17
C GLU A 319 -5.30 20.55 10.86
N THR A 320 -4.90 20.54 9.58
CA THR A 320 -3.55 20.09 9.18
C THR A 320 -2.79 21.07 8.29
N GLY A 321 -3.49 22.04 7.70
CA GLY A 321 -2.93 22.95 6.70
C GLY A 321 -2.62 22.30 5.34
N ILE A 322 -3.01 21.04 5.10
CA ILE A 322 -3.06 20.45 3.74
C ILE A 322 -4.13 21.19 2.96
N ARG A 323 -3.79 21.84 1.86
CA ARG A 323 -4.73 22.68 1.09
C ARG A 323 -5.15 22.02 -0.20
N SER A 324 -6.42 22.11 -0.55
CA SER A 324 -6.93 21.70 -1.85
C SER A 324 -7.45 22.89 -2.65
N GLU A 325 -6.88 23.08 -3.84
CA GLU A 325 -7.23 24.18 -4.74
C GLU A 325 -7.74 23.61 -6.07
N VAL A 326 -8.73 24.28 -6.67
CA VAL A 326 -9.22 23.89 -8.00
C VAL A 326 -8.21 24.35 -9.05
N GLU A 327 -7.70 23.41 -9.84
CA GLU A 327 -6.72 23.67 -10.89
C GLU A 327 -7.04 22.84 -12.15
N ASN A 328 -7.09 23.49 -13.32
CA ASN A 328 -7.18 22.84 -14.65
C ASN A 328 -8.18 21.67 -14.75
N ASN A 329 -9.43 21.90 -14.32
CA ASN A 329 -10.52 20.90 -14.31
C ASN A 329 -10.32 19.72 -13.33
N GLY A 330 -9.47 19.93 -12.32
CA GLY A 330 -9.19 19.00 -11.23
C GLY A 330 -8.86 19.74 -9.94
N TYR A 331 -8.10 19.07 -9.07
CA TYR A 331 -7.72 19.53 -7.74
C TYR A 331 -6.23 19.35 -7.54
N LEU A 332 -5.57 20.40 -7.04
CA LEU A 332 -4.21 20.35 -6.55
C LEU A 332 -4.23 20.40 -5.03
N ILE A 333 -3.79 19.30 -4.40
CA ILE A 333 -3.59 19.20 -2.96
C ILE A 333 -2.14 19.52 -2.65
N THR A 334 -1.88 20.59 -1.91
CA THR A 334 -0.54 20.97 -1.45
C THR A 334 -0.33 20.53 -0.01
N VAL A 335 0.70 19.72 0.20
CA VAL A 335 1.03 19.13 1.50
C VAL A 335 2.18 19.92 2.14
N PRO A 336 2.03 20.43 3.38
CA PRO A 336 3.12 21.09 4.09
C PRO A 336 4.18 20.07 4.56
N GLU A 337 5.30 20.56 5.08
CA GLU A 337 6.33 19.70 5.68
C GLU A 337 5.78 18.88 6.86
N ASP A 338 6.30 17.67 7.08
CA ASP A 338 5.86 16.77 8.15
C ASP A 338 5.96 17.39 9.55
N SER A 339 6.91 18.31 9.76
CA SER A 339 7.07 19.09 11.01
C SER A 339 5.82 19.90 11.37
N ARG A 340 4.97 20.23 10.38
CA ARG A 340 3.70 20.93 10.56
C ARG A 340 2.49 19.98 10.59
N LEU A 341 2.63 18.76 10.08
CA LEU A 341 1.56 17.75 10.04
C LEU A 341 1.48 16.90 11.32
N MET A 342 2.62 16.69 11.97
CA MET A 342 2.77 15.78 13.12
C MET A 342 3.08 16.51 14.43
N GLY A 343 2.94 17.85 14.42
CA GLY A 343 3.37 18.76 15.48
C GLY A 343 2.33 18.96 16.58
#